data_AF-A0A662KRM5-F1
#
_entry.id   AF-A0A662KRM5-F1
#
_cell.length_a   1.000
_cell.length_b   1.000
_cell.length_c   1.000
_cell.angle_alpha   90.00
_cell.angle_beta   90.00
_cell.angle_gamma   90.00
#
_symmetry.space_group_name_H-M   'P 1'
#
loop_
_entity.id
_entity.type
_entity.pdbx_description
1 polymer ?
#
loop_
_entity_poly.entity_id
_entity_poly.type
_entity_poly.pdbx_seq_one_letter_code
_entity_poly.pdbx_strand_id
1 'polypeptide(L)'
;MSGAFTLLQVFIRLLLIFVFAYIIYFIVTKAFREMGFSSVGGILIVFIAYLFRFPIVINGIDISNIYLFSYNNWHIFINMGGAVIPLILSAYLILKNKLSFARIVFGVGIVTVVTYSVTHPVADKGIVSPFPYFLLPAIFASAASIIMYWKERFKAAPLAYTSATIGVLIGADFLHLPELLLYELDHSVAA
;
A
#
# COMPACT_ATOMS: atom_id res chain seq x y z
N MET A 1 -0.83 37.50 33.60
CA MET A 1 -1.72 37.23 32.44
C MET A 1 -1.02 36.46 31.32
N SER A 2 0.29 36.63 31.09
CA SER A 2 1.06 35.89 30.08
C SER A 2 1.14 34.38 30.32
N GLY A 3 1.36 33.92 31.56
CA GLY A 3 1.49 32.48 31.88
C GLY A 3 0.24 31.64 31.62
N ALA A 4 -0.95 32.17 31.95
CA ALA A 4 -2.23 31.49 31.69
C ALA A 4 -2.52 31.40 30.18
N PHE A 5 -2.15 32.43 29.42
CA PHE A 5 -2.26 32.43 27.96
C PHE A 5 -1.34 31.37 27.33
N THR A 6 -0.10 31.24 27.81
CA THR A 6 0.83 30.19 27.35
C THR A 6 0.34 28.77 27.69
N LEU A 7 -0.18 28.56 28.91
CA LEU A 7 -0.75 27.26 29.31
C LEU A 7 -1.96 26.87 28.46
N LEU A 8 -2.86 27.83 28.19
CA LEU A 8 -4.01 27.60 27.31
C LEU A 8 -3.57 27.25 25.89
N GLN A 9 -2.55 27.92 25.34
CA GLN A 9 -2.01 27.59 24.02
C GLN A 9 -1.40 26.19 23.96
N VAL A 10 -0.62 25.79 24.99
CA VAL A 10 -0.07 24.43 25.08
C VAL A 10 -1.19 23.40 25.15
N PHE A 11 -2.21 23.66 25.97
CA PHE A 11 -3.38 22.79 26.09
C PHE A 11 -4.11 22.63 24.75
N ILE A 12 -4.39 23.73 24.04
CA ILE A 12 -5.05 23.69 22.72
C ILE A 12 -4.21 22.88 21.72
N ARG A 13 -2.88 23.05 21.68
CA ARG A 13 -2.01 22.27 20.79
C ARG A 13 -2.06 20.78 21.10
N LEU A 14 -1.98 20.40 22.37
CA LEU A 14 -2.09 19.00 22.80
C LEU A 14 -3.46 18.41 22.46
N LEU A 15 -4.53 19.18 22.67
CA LEU A 15 -5.89 18.78 22.31
C LEU A 15 -6.02 18.55 20.81
N LEU A 16 -5.48 19.44 19.97
CA LEU A 16 -5.51 19.29 18.52
C LEU A 16 -4.74 18.04 18.05
N ILE A 17 -3.57 17.78 18.63
CA ILE A 17 -2.80 16.55 18.35
C ILE A 17 -3.62 15.31 18.74
N PHE A 18 -4.25 15.33 19.90
CA PHE A 18 -5.07 14.23 20.38
C PHE A 18 -6.29 13.98 19.48
N VAL A 19 -7.02 15.05 19.10
CA VAL A 19 -8.17 14.95 18.17
C VAL A 19 -7.73 14.41 16.82
N PHE A 20 -6.61 14.91 16.28
CA PHE A 20 -6.07 14.42 15.01
C PHE A 20 -5.68 12.93 15.08
N ALA A 21 -4.97 12.52 16.13
CA ALA A 21 -4.62 11.12 16.36
C ALA A 21 -5.87 10.23 16.52
N TYR A 22 -6.91 10.73 17.22
CA TYR A 22 -8.18 10.03 17.37
C TYR A 22 -8.93 9.86 16.03
N ILE A 23 -8.91 10.88 15.17
CA ILE A 23 -9.50 10.80 13.82
C ILE A 23 -8.77 9.74 13.00
N ILE A 24 -7.44 9.73 13.00
CA ILE A 24 -6.66 8.70 12.30
C ILE A 24 -6.99 7.31 12.85
N TYR A 25 -6.98 7.15 14.16
CA TYR A 25 -7.36 5.90 14.82
C TYR A 25 -8.75 5.44 14.39
N PHE A 26 -9.73 6.35 14.38
CA PHE A 26 -11.11 6.03 13.99
C PHE A 26 -11.19 5.60 12.52
N ILE A 27 -10.54 6.32 11.61
CA ILE A 27 -10.51 6.00 10.17
C ILE A 27 -9.87 4.64 9.94
N VAL A 28 -8.67 4.41 10.49
CA VAL A 28 -7.92 3.16 10.31
C VAL A 28 -8.72 1.99 10.88
N THR A 29 -9.18 2.07 12.13
CA THR A 29 -9.93 0.97 12.74
C THR A 29 -11.26 0.70 12.05
N LYS A 30 -11.95 1.73 11.53
CA LYS A 30 -13.15 1.53 10.71
C LYS A 30 -12.83 0.83 9.40
N ALA A 31 -11.80 1.25 8.67
CA ALA A 31 -11.41 0.63 7.40
C ALA A 31 -11.07 -0.87 7.57
N PHE A 32 -10.30 -1.22 8.60
CA PHE A 32 -9.96 -2.62 8.87
C PHE A 32 -11.17 -3.47 9.30
N ARG A 33 -12.12 -2.89 10.06
CA ARG A 33 -13.36 -3.57 10.41
C ARG A 33 -14.24 -3.85 9.19
N GLU A 34 -14.31 -2.94 8.23
CA GLU A 34 -15.01 -3.16 6.94
C GLU A 34 -14.37 -4.28 6.10
N MET A 35 -13.06 -4.50 6.24
CA MET A 35 -12.35 -5.64 5.64
C MET A 35 -12.52 -6.95 6.45
N GLY A 36 -13.17 -6.89 7.62
CA GLY A 36 -13.42 -8.02 8.49
C GLY A 36 -12.30 -8.31 9.51
N PHE A 37 -11.35 -7.40 9.72
CA PHE A 37 -10.34 -7.53 10.77
C PHE A 37 -10.82 -6.93 12.10
N SER A 38 -10.26 -7.41 13.22
CA SER A 38 -10.40 -6.70 14.49
C SER A 38 -9.60 -5.40 14.47
N SER A 39 -10.00 -4.40 15.27
CA SER A 39 -9.27 -3.13 15.36
C SER A 39 -7.80 -3.32 15.74
N VAL A 40 -7.53 -4.22 16.69
CA VAL A 40 -6.16 -4.56 17.12
C VAL A 40 -5.41 -5.25 15.99
N GLY A 41 -6.02 -6.21 15.29
CA GLY A 41 -5.40 -6.88 14.15
C GLY A 41 -5.02 -5.90 13.03
N GLY A 42 -5.91 -4.94 12.72
CA GLY A 42 -5.64 -3.90 11.73
C GLY A 42 -4.47 -2.99 12.13
N ILE A 43 -4.42 -2.56 13.40
CA ILE A 43 -3.30 -1.75 13.91
C ILE A 43 -1.99 -2.52 13.84
N LEU A 44 -1.99 -3.80 14.26
CA LEU A 44 -0.80 -4.65 14.19
C LEU A 44 -0.33 -4.85 12.76
N ILE A 45 -1.23 -5.06 11.80
CA ILE A 45 -0.89 -5.16 10.38
C ILE A 45 -0.18 -3.89 9.91
N VAL A 46 -0.75 -2.70 10.16
CA VAL A 46 -0.14 -1.42 9.76
C VAL A 46 1.21 -1.22 10.44
N PHE A 47 1.29 -1.54 11.73
CA PHE A 47 2.53 -1.39 12.51
C PHE A 47 3.63 -2.32 11.99
N ILE A 48 3.33 -3.60 11.78
CA ILE A 48 4.28 -4.59 11.25
C ILE A 48 4.71 -4.19 9.84
N ALA A 49 3.77 -3.83 8.96
CA ALA A 49 4.10 -3.37 7.62
C ALA A 49 4.99 -2.12 7.63
N TYR A 50 4.76 -1.19 8.57
CA TYR A 50 5.60 -0.01 8.77
C TYR A 50 7.00 -0.36 9.29
N LEU A 51 7.16 -1.35 10.17
CA LEU A 51 8.48 -1.79 10.64
C LEU A 51 9.35 -2.29 9.48
N PHE A 52 8.76 -3.02 8.53
CA PHE A 52 9.43 -3.51 7.32
C PHE A 52 9.77 -2.41 6.29
N ARG A 53 9.46 -1.14 6.58
CA ARG A 53 10.03 0.00 5.85
C ARG A 53 11.53 0.16 6.12
N PHE A 54 11.98 -0.21 7.33
CA PHE A 54 13.38 -0.17 7.69
C PHE A 54 14.02 -1.54 7.44
N PRO A 55 15.31 -1.60 7.05
CA PRO A 55 16.01 -2.87 6.88
C PRO A 55 16.11 -3.59 8.23
N ILE A 56 15.67 -4.84 8.27
CA ILE A 56 15.72 -5.69 9.45
C ILE A 56 16.68 -6.82 9.12
N VAL A 57 17.89 -6.76 9.67
CA VAL A 57 18.95 -7.71 9.36
C VAL A 57 19.04 -8.78 10.44
N ILE A 58 18.82 -10.04 10.07
CA ILE A 58 18.96 -11.21 10.95
C ILE A 58 20.07 -12.08 10.39
N ASN A 59 21.12 -12.33 11.19
CA ASN A 59 22.30 -13.12 10.77
C ASN A 59 22.94 -12.62 9.45
N GLY A 60 22.96 -11.30 9.24
CA GLY A 60 23.51 -10.70 8.02
C GLY A 60 22.57 -10.71 6.80
N ILE A 61 21.35 -11.22 6.93
CA ILE A 61 20.35 -11.24 5.85
C ILE A 61 19.27 -10.19 6.15
N ASP A 62 19.02 -9.27 5.22
CA ASP A 62 17.89 -8.35 5.30
C ASP A 62 16.59 -9.10 4.97
N ILE A 63 15.70 -9.21 5.96
CA ILE A 63 14.38 -9.85 5.79
C ILE A 63 13.30 -8.85 5.32
N SER A 64 13.59 -7.55 5.34
CA SER A 64 12.68 -6.51 4.85
C SER A 64 12.63 -6.45 3.34
N ASN A 65 13.76 -6.71 2.67
CA ASN A 65 13.88 -6.70 1.22
C ASN A 65 14.43 -8.05 0.75
N ILE A 66 13.52 -8.93 0.33
CA ILE A 66 13.89 -10.28 -0.12
C ILE A 66 14.45 -10.18 -1.53
N TYR A 67 15.69 -10.62 -1.72
CA TYR A 67 16.32 -10.70 -3.04
C TYR A 67 15.54 -11.63 -3.97
N LEU A 68 15.27 -11.16 -5.19
CA LEU A 68 14.64 -11.96 -6.24
C LEU A 68 15.66 -12.42 -7.28
N PHE A 69 16.28 -11.47 -7.99
CA PHE A 69 17.25 -11.75 -9.04
C PHE A 69 18.07 -10.50 -9.37
N SER A 70 19.11 -10.68 -10.18
CA SER A 70 19.92 -9.59 -10.72
C SER A 70 19.85 -9.59 -12.24
N TYR A 71 19.84 -8.41 -12.85
CA TYR A 71 19.87 -8.22 -14.29
C TYR A 71 20.77 -7.03 -14.63
N ASN A 72 21.85 -7.26 -15.38
CA ASN A 72 22.93 -6.27 -15.55
C ASN A 72 23.42 -5.73 -14.19
N ASN A 73 23.36 -4.42 -13.99
CA ASN A 73 23.75 -3.74 -12.73
C ASN A 73 22.57 -3.55 -11.75
N TRP A 74 21.41 -4.13 -12.05
CA TRP A 74 20.22 -4.04 -11.19
C TRP A 74 20.11 -5.24 -10.27
N HIS A 75 19.88 -4.98 -9.00
CA HIS A 75 19.47 -5.98 -8.02
C HIS A 75 18.01 -5.75 -7.66
N ILE A 76 17.17 -6.75 -7.93
CA ILE A 76 15.72 -6.66 -7.75
C ILE A 76 15.31 -7.38 -6.47
N PHE A 77 14.52 -6.69 -5.66
CA PHE A 77 14.04 -7.17 -4.37
C PHE A 77 12.52 -7.03 -4.28
N ILE A 78 11.89 -7.83 -3.42
CA ILE A 78 10.49 -7.65 -3.01
C ILE A 78 10.42 -7.20 -1.56
N ASN A 79 9.77 -6.07 -1.31
CA ASN A 79 9.63 -5.53 0.04
C ASN A 79 8.55 -6.27 0.85
N MET A 80 8.89 -6.63 2.09
CA MET A 80 8.02 -7.38 2.98
C MET A 80 6.76 -6.60 3.36
N GLY A 81 6.92 -5.33 3.78
CA GLY A 81 5.82 -4.48 4.21
C GLY A 81 4.98 -3.92 3.07
N GLY A 82 5.62 -3.65 1.94
CA GLY A 82 5.03 -2.99 0.76
C GLY A 82 4.44 -3.94 -0.27
N ALA A 83 4.88 -5.21 -0.32
CA ALA A 83 4.40 -6.18 -1.31
C ALA A 83 3.99 -7.52 -0.69
N VAL A 84 4.86 -8.18 0.09
CA VAL A 84 4.60 -9.55 0.58
C VAL A 84 3.42 -9.60 1.56
N ILE A 85 3.44 -8.79 2.63
CA ILE A 85 2.35 -8.72 3.61
C ILE A 85 1.03 -8.33 2.91
N PRO A 86 0.98 -7.29 2.06
CA PRO A 86 -0.22 -6.97 1.29
C PRO A 86 -0.75 -8.10 0.41
N LEU A 87 0.14 -8.87 -0.24
CA LEU A 87 -0.25 -10.04 -1.04
C LEU A 87 -0.83 -11.17 -0.17
N ILE A 88 -0.23 -11.45 0.99
CA ILE A 88 -0.76 -12.42 1.96
C ILE A 88 -2.14 -11.98 2.45
N LEU A 89 -2.32 -10.70 2.77
CA LEU A 89 -3.62 -10.16 3.18
C LEU A 89 -4.66 -10.23 2.07
N SER A 90 -4.26 -9.99 0.81
CA SER A 90 -5.12 -10.16 -0.36
C SER A 90 -5.60 -11.60 -0.49
N ALA A 91 -4.69 -12.58 -0.39
CA ALA A 91 -5.04 -14.00 -0.41
C ALA A 91 -6.00 -14.38 0.74
N TYR A 92 -5.71 -13.91 1.96
CA TYR A 92 -6.58 -14.10 3.11
C TYR A 92 -7.98 -13.52 2.89
N LEU A 93 -8.08 -12.30 2.35
CA LEU A 93 -9.35 -11.62 2.10
C LEU A 93 -10.16 -12.31 1.00
N ILE A 94 -9.52 -12.80 -0.06
CA ILE A 94 -10.15 -13.60 -1.12
C ILE A 94 -10.82 -14.84 -0.51
N LEU A 95 -10.07 -15.61 0.29
CA LEU A 95 -10.54 -16.86 0.88
C LEU A 95 -11.63 -16.61 1.92
N LYS A 96 -11.41 -15.68 2.86
CA LYS A 96 -12.34 -15.37 3.95
C LYS A 96 -13.67 -14.84 3.45
N ASN A 97 -13.65 -13.93 2.47
CA ASN A 97 -14.87 -13.28 1.98
C ASN A 97 -15.50 -14.01 0.78
N LYS A 98 -14.90 -15.13 0.34
CA LYS A 98 -15.33 -15.89 -0.84
C LYS A 98 -15.56 -14.96 -2.03
N LEU A 99 -14.53 -14.16 -2.32
CA LEU A 99 -14.58 -13.21 -3.42
C LEU A 99 -14.70 -13.95 -4.76
N SER A 100 -15.51 -13.41 -5.67
CA SER A 100 -15.72 -14.01 -6.99
C SER A 100 -14.45 -13.86 -7.81
N PHE A 101 -13.94 -14.96 -8.36
CA PHE A 101 -12.76 -14.96 -9.22
C PHE A 101 -12.91 -13.98 -10.39
N ALA A 102 -14.08 -13.96 -11.05
CA ALA A 102 -14.35 -13.03 -12.15
C ALA A 102 -14.28 -11.56 -11.72
N ARG A 103 -14.81 -11.23 -10.53
CA ARG A 103 -14.74 -9.86 -9.97
C ARG A 103 -13.32 -9.48 -9.57
N ILE A 104 -12.53 -10.42 -9.03
CA ILE A 104 -11.11 -10.21 -8.74
C ILE A 104 -10.35 -9.90 -10.03
N VAL A 105 -10.47 -10.75 -11.06
CA VAL A 105 -9.75 -10.56 -12.33
C VAL A 105 -10.12 -9.22 -12.96
N PHE A 106 -11.40 -8.85 -12.98
CA PHE A 106 -11.82 -7.58 -13.56
C PHE A 106 -11.37 -6.38 -12.72
N GLY A 107 -11.47 -6.46 -11.39
CA GLY A 107 -11.00 -5.42 -10.49
C GLY A 107 -9.48 -5.19 -10.60
N VAL A 108 -8.70 -6.28 -10.57
CA VAL A 108 -7.25 -6.25 -10.80
C VAL A 108 -6.93 -5.66 -12.17
N GLY A 109 -7.61 -6.10 -13.23
CA GLY A 109 -7.41 -5.59 -14.59
C GLY A 109 -7.63 -4.08 -14.71
N ILE A 110 -8.72 -3.55 -14.13
CA ILE A 110 -8.97 -2.10 -14.09
C ILE A 110 -7.80 -1.39 -13.40
N VAL A 111 -7.43 -1.85 -12.20
CA VAL A 111 -6.39 -1.19 -11.41
C VAL A 111 -5.03 -1.30 -12.10
N THR A 112 -4.71 -2.42 -12.74
CA THR A 112 -3.48 -2.60 -13.52
C THR A 112 -3.40 -1.57 -14.63
N VAL A 113 -4.45 -1.42 -15.44
CA VAL A 113 -4.48 -0.43 -16.54
C VAL A 113 -4.35 0.99 -16.01
N VAL A 114 -5.11 1.34 -14.97
CA VAL A 114 -5.06 2.67 -14.36
C VAL A 114 -3.67 2.95 -13.79
N THR A 115 -3.13 2.03 -12.98
CA THR A 115 -1.80 2.18 -12.39
C THR A 115 -0.75 2.35 -13.48
N TYR A 116 -0.74 1.47 -14.48
CA TYR A 116 0.23 1.54 -15.58
C TYR A 116 0.19 2.92 -16.27
N SER A 117 -1.00 3.46 -16.52
CA SER A 117 -1.16 4.77 -17.17
C SER A 117 -0.71 5.97 -16.34
N VAL A 118 -0.51 5.81 -15.02
CA VAL A 118 -0.12 6.90 -14.11
C VAL A 118 1.24 6.71 -13.46
N THR A 119 1.95 5.65 -13.82
CA THR A 119 3.31 5.37 -13.35
C THR A 119 4.28 5.42 -14.51
N HIS A 120 5.55 5.73 -14.23
CA HIS A 120 6.63 5.65 -15.21
C HIS A 120 7.97 5.39 -14.49
N PRO A 121 8.94 4.76 -15.15
CA PRO A 121 10.26 4.53 -14.57
C PRO A 121 11.10 5.80 -14.57
N VAL A 122 11.92 5.93 -13.53
CA VAL A 122 12.92 7.00 -13.35
C VAL A 122 14.18 6.36 -12.79
N ALA A 123 15.31 6.48 -13.50
CA ALA A 123 16.53 5.72 -13.24
C ALA A 123 17.01 5.75 -11.79
N ASP A 124 16.98 6.91 -11.13
CA ASP A 124 17.45 7.13 -9.76
C ASP A 124 16.37 6.92 -8.68
N LYS A 125 15.11 6.69 -9.07
CA LYS A 125 13.95 6.64 -8.16
C LYS A 125 13.09 5.38 -8.29
N GLY A 126 13.35 4.54 -9.29
CA GLY A 126 12.49 3.42 -9.64
C GLY A 126 11.20 3.88 -10.32
N ILE A 127 10.10 3.16 -10.09
CA ILE A 127 8.81 3.47 -10.71
C ILE A 127 8.07 4.49 -9.84
N VAL A 128 7.69 5.62 -10.44
CA VAL A 128 7.09 6.75 -9.72
C VAL A 128 5.71 7.10 -10.27
N SER A 129 4.86 7.67 -9.41
CA SER A 129 3.58 8.27 -9.80
C SER A 129 3.43 9.64 -9.12
N PRO A 130 3.31 10.74 -9.88
CA PRO A 130 3.25 12.08 -9.30
C PRO A 130 1.89 12.35 -8.63
N PHE A 131 1.88 13.24 -7.64
CA PHE A 131 0.61 13.74 -7.07
C PHE A 131 -0.15 14.57 -8.13
N PRO A 132 -1.47 14.41 -8.30
CA PRO A 132 -2.38 13.55 -7.53
C PRO A 132 -2.63 12.15 -8.13
N TYR A 133 -1.93 11.78 -9.21
CA TYR A 133 -2.23 10.58 -9.99
C TYR A 133 -2.04 9.26 -9.25
N PHE A 134 -1.14 9.21 -8.25
CA PHE A 134 -0.96 8.00 -7.41
C PHE A 134 -2.23 7.63 -6.63
N LEU A 135 -3.21 8.54 -6.51
CA LEU A 135 -4.50 8.28 -5.86
C LEU A 135 -5.48 7.52 -6.78
N LEU A 136 -5.28 7.55 -8.10
CA LEU A 136 -6.23 6.94 -9.05
C LEU A 136 -6.41 5.43 -8.85
N PRO A 137 -5.36 4.60 -8.65
CA PRO A 137 -5.54 3.17 -8.40
C PRO A 137 -6.51 2.88 -7.25
N ALA A 138 -6.38 3.58 -6.11
CA ALA A 138 -7.24 3.40 -4.95
C ALA A 138 -8.69 3.85 -5.19
N ILE A 139 -8.87 4.98 -5.89
CA ILE A 139 -10.20 5.51 -6.25
C ILE A 139 -10.93 4.52 -7.19
N PHE A 140 -10.25 4.05 -8.24
CA PHE A 140 -10.83 3.11 -9.21
C PHE A 140 -11.09 1.74 -8.58
N ALA A 141 -10.18 1.22 -7.75
CA ALA A 141 -10.40 -0.01 -7.01
C ALA A 141 -11.65 0.07 -6.12
N SER A 142 -11.82 1.19 -5.41
CA SER A 142 -12.96 1.43 -4.52
C SER A 142 -14.27 1.55 -5.31
N ALA A 143 -14.29 2.37 -6.36
CA ALA A 143 -15.47 2.57 -7.20
C ALA A 143 -15.90 1.26 -7.88
N ALA A 144 -14.96 0.56 -8.52
CA ALA A 144 -15.23 -0.72 -9.18
C ALA A 144 -15.81 -1.75 -8.19
N SER A 145 -15.21 -1.85 -7.00
CA SER A 145 -15.65 -2.83 -6.00
C SER A 145 -17.03 -2.52 -5.43
N ILE A 146 -17.33 -1.24 -5.19
CA ILE A 146 -18.65 -0.78 -4.73
C ILE A 146 -19.72 -1.09 -5.77
N ILE A 147 -19.41 -0.89 -7.07
CA ILE A 147 -20.33 -1.18 -8.17
C ILE A 147 -20.57 -2.69 -8.29
N MET A 148 -19.50 -3.50 -8.32
CA MET A 148 -19.60 -4.96 -8.48
C MET A 148 -20.30 -5.65 -7.31
N TYR A 149 -20.08 -5.17 -6.09
CA TYR A 149 -20.67 -5.70 -4.86
C TYR A 149 -21.78 -4.82 -4.31
N TRP A 150 -22.51 -4.08 -5.16
CA TRP A 150 -23.61 -3.20 -4.73
C TRP A 150 -24.69 -3.91 -3.88
N LYS A 151 -24.92 -5.21 -4.14
CA LYS A 151 -25.85 -6.05 -3.36
C LYS A 151 -25.22 -6.72 -2.13
N GLU A 152 -23.90 -6.82 -2.05
CA GLU A 152 -23.16 -7.51 -0.98
C GLU A 152 -22.04 -6.59 -0.44
N ARG A 153 -22.43 -5.44 0.12
CA ARG A 153 -21.50 -4.33 0.42
C ARG A 153 -20.29 -4.71 1.29
N PHE A 154 -20.46 -5.67 2.18
CA PHE A 154 -19.38 -6.19 3.03
C PHE A 154 -18.21 -6.81 2.25
N LYS A 155 -18.41 -7.18 0.98
CA LYS A 155 -17.34 -7.69 0.09
C LYS A 155 -16.64 -6.60 -0.72
N ALA A 156 -17.18 -5.38 -0.75
CA ALA A 156 -16.62 -4.29 -1.54
C ALA A 156 -15.26 -3.84 -1.02
N ALA A 157 -15.10 -3.63 0.30
CA ALA A 157 -13.82 -3.24 0.88
C ALA A 157 -12.71 -4.31 0.71
N PRO A 158 -12.97 -5.61 0.98
CA PRO A 158 -12.03 -6.69 0.66
C PRO A 158 -11.62 -6.76 -0.82
N LEU A 159 -12.56 -6.60 -1.75
CA LEU A 159 -12.25 -6.58 -3.18
C LEU A 159 -11.43 -5.34 -3.56
N ALA A 160 -11.73 -4.18 -2.99
CA ALA A 160 -11.01 -2.94 -3.26
C ALA A 160 -9.55 -3.06 -2.81
N TYR A 161 -9.31 -3.59 -1.60
CA TYR A 161 -7.95 -3.87 -1.12
C TYR A 161 -7.22 -4.85 -2.05
N THR A 162 -7.84 -6.00 -2.34
CA THR A 162 -7.26 -7.05 -3.18
C THR A 162 -6.90 -6.53 -4.58
N SER A 163 -7.83 -5.83 -5.22
CA SER A 163 -7.67 -5.29 -6.57
C SER A 163 -6.62 -4.18 -6.60
N ALA A 164 -6.63 -3.29 -5.60
CA ALA A 164 -5.63 -2.24 -5.45
C ALA A 164 -4.23 -2.84 -5.31
N THR A 165 -4.04 -3.77 -4.37
CA THR A 165 -2.73 -4.37 -4.09
C THR A 165 -2.18 -5.13 -5.29
N ILE A 166 -2.93 -6.11 -5.82
CA ILE A 166 -2.44 -6.95 -6.91
C ILE A 166 -2.33 -6.13 -8.20
N GLY A 167 -3.33 -5.30 -8.47
CA GLY A 167 -3.37 -4.48 -9.68
C GLY A 167 -2.24 -3.45 -9.73
N VAL A 168 -1.89 -2.82 -8.60
CA VAL A 168 -0.76 -1.89 -8.52
C VAL A 168 0.57 -2.61 -8.74
N LEU A 169 0.80 -3.75 -8.08
CA LEU A 169 2.04 -4.52 -8.28
C LEU A 169 2.22 -4.96 -9.74
N ILE A 170 1.14 -5.33 -10.42
CA ILE A 170 1.21 -5.67 -11.84
C ILE A 170 1.45 -4.41 -12.68
N GLY A 171 0.62 -3.38 -12.50
CA GLY A 171 0.60 -2.19 -13.36
C GLY A 171 1.82 -1.28 -13.19
N ALA A 172 2.22 -1.03 -11.95
CA ALA A 172 3.43 -0.27 -11.65
C ALA A 172 4.64 -1.18 -11.89
N ASP A 173 4.85 -2.18 -11.05
CA ASP A 173 6.13 -2.89 -10.97
C ASP A 173 6.34 -3.84 -12.13
N PHE A 174 5.47 -4.85 -12.32
CA PHE A 174 5.72 -5.91 -13.30
C PHE A 174 5.77 -5.38 -14.75
N LEU A 175 4.85 -4.50 -15.13
CA LEU A 175 4.75 -4.00 -16.51
C LEU A 175 5.81 -2.94 -16.85
N HIS A 176 6.31 -2.15 -15.90
CA HIS A 176 7.39 -1.18 -16.15
C HIS A 176 8.79 -1.74 -15.87
N LEU A 177 8.91 -2.88 -15.19
CA LEU A 177 10.22 -3.47 -14.87
C LEU A 177 11.12 -3.63 -16.10
N PRO A 178 10.64 -4.12 -17.26
CA PRO A 178 11.49 -4.22 -18.45
C PRO A 178 12.04 -2.86 -18.90
N GLU A 179 11.22 -1.81 -18.88
CA GLU A 179 11.64 -0.44 -19.26
C GLU A 179 12.66 0.13 -18.26
N LEU A 180 12.44 -0.09 -16.96
CA LEU A 180 13.37 0.34 -15.91
C LEU A 180 14.74 -0.31 -16.07
N LEU A 181 14.79 -1.60 -16.40
CA LEU A 181 16.03 -2.36 -16.55
C LEU A 181 16.86 -1.97 -17.79
N LEU A 182 16.30 -1.20 -18.72
CA LEU A 182 17.02 -0.67 -19.88
C LEU A 182 17.86 0.57 -19.56
N TYR A 183 17.64 1.23 -18.43
CA TYR A 183 18.45 2.37 -18.03
C TYR A 183 19.87 1.92 -17.65
N GLU A 184 20.86 2.55 -18.28
CA GLU A 184 22.26 2.44 -17.88
C GLU A 184 22.48 3.29 -16.61
N LEU A 185 22.71 2.61 -15.49
CA LEU A 185 23.14 3.26 -14.27
C LEU A 185 24.64 3.52 -14.39
N ASP A 186 25.02 4.78 -14.62
CA ASP A 186 26.42 5.20 -14.75
C ASP A 186 27.20 4.97 -13.45
N HIS A 187 26.49 4.88 -12.31
CA HIS A 187 27.07 4.59 -10.99
C HIS A 187 26.20 3.60 -10.19
N SER A 188 26.84 2.75 -9.39
CA SER A 188 26.16 1.86 -8.45
C SER A 188 25.32 2.67 -7.47
N VAL A 189 23.99 2.59 -7.58
CA VAL A 189 23.09 3.09 -6.54
C VAL A 189 23.36 2.25 -5.30
N ALA A 190 23.97 2.87 -4.28
CA ALA A 190 24.33 2.17 -3.06
C ALA A 190 23.09 1.55 -2.41
N ALA A 191 23.16 0.25 -2.16
CA ALA A 191 22.14 -0.56 -1.49
C ALA A 191 21.94 -0.14 -0.03
#